data_AF-A0A6F9BIS8-F1
#
_entry.id   AF-A0A6F9BIS8-F1
#
_cell.length_a   1.000
_cell.length_b   1.000
_cell.length_c   1.000
_cell.angle_alpha   90.00
_cell.angle_beta   90.00
_cell.angle_gamma   90.00
#
_symmetry.space_group_name_H-M   'P 1'
#
loop_
_entity.id
_entity.type
_entity.pdbx_description
1 polymer ?
#
loop_
_entity_poly.entity_id
_entity_poly.type
_entity_poly.pdbx_seq_one_letter_code
_entity_poly.pdbx_strand_id
1 'polypeptide(L)'
;MSQHALLSAGTKAWRSLACSRSELRLDLTLGCGQSFRWRETGDGHWTGVMGGRVWTLTQTDDTLWYHTYNSPNTTAEGDGRKRKAGALLQGSKGSGKRSKGVKEQEDEEPVAVTPDPDRKEEDLLNDYFQLKVKLGDLYSEWGEADPHFKSIANIFTGVRMLRQDPAECLFSFICTSNNHISRIQGMVERLCQSLGTPLCQLDQTSYHDFPSLHALADNSVEACLRDLGFGYRARFLQQSARQILDSHSGHQWLQGLRSAPYLQA
;
A
#
# COMPACT_ATOMS: atom_id res chain seq x y z
N MET A 1 1.67 20.48 10.75
CA MET A 1 0.75 19.65 9.94
C MET A 1 1.23 19.72 8.51
N SER A 2 1.37 18.57 7.85
CA SER A 2 1.74 18.52 6.44
C SER A 2 0.52 18.85 5.58
N GLN A 3 0.72 19.31 4.35
CA GLN A 3 -0.35 19.62 3.40
C GLN A 3 -0.36 18.59 2.28
N HIS A 4 -1.47 18.49 1.56
CA HIS A 4 -1.47 17.76 0.29
C HIS A 4 -0.48 18.42 -0.68
N ALA A 5 0.48 17.63 -1.16
CA ALA A 5 1.46 18.05 -2.14
C ALA A 5 0.76 18.37 -3.46
N LEU A 6 1.05 19.54 -4.01
CA LEU A 6 0.71 19.91 -5.37
C LEU A 6 1.99 19.98 -6.19
N LEU A 7 1.98 19.40 -7.39
CA LEU A 7 3.10 19.47 -8.30
C LEU A 7 3.22 20.92 -8.78
N SER A 8 4.30 21.58 -8.36
CA SER A 8 4.69 22.91 -8.83
C SER A 8 6.11 22.86 -9.34
N ALA A 9 6.45 23.72 -10.31
CA ALA A 9 7.78 23.72 -10.91
C ALA A 9 8.85 23.98 -9.83
N GLY A 10 9.71 22.99 -9.56
CA GLY A 10 10.90 23.13 -8.69
C GLY A 10 10.92 22.32 -7.39
N THR A 11 9.89 21.51 -7.08
CA THR A 11 9.87 20.71 -5.85
C THR A 11 10.70 19.43 -5.96
N LYS A 12 11.84 19.39 -5.25
CA LYS A 12 12.74 18.20 -5.12
C LYS A 12 12.10 16.94 -4.50
N ALA A 13 10.85 17.04 -4.03
CA ALA A 13 10.16 15.96 -3.33
C ALA A 13 9.34 15.04 -4.27
N TRP A 14 9.05 15.50 -5.50
CA TRP A 14 8.32 14.70 -6.47
C TRP A 14 9.25 13.79 -7.25
N ARG A 15 8.75 12.59 -7.54
CA ARG A 15 9.39 11.58 -8.36
C ARG A 15 8.52 11.30 -9.57
N SER A 16 9.08 10.66 -10.57
CA SER A 16 8.41 10.43 -11.84
C SER A 16 8.67 9.04 -12.39
N LEU A 17 7.69 8.51 -13.11
CA LEU A 17 7.78 7.30 -13.91
C LEU A 17 7.27 7.60 -15.31
N ALA A 18 8.00 7.17 -16.35
CA ALA A 18 7.53 7.28 -17.72
C ALA A 18 6.25 6.42 -17.89
N CYS A 19 5.13 7.08 -18.18
CA CYS A 19 3.82 6.45 -18.30
C CYS A 19 2.90 7.37 -19.09
N SER A 20 2.57 6.98 -20.32
CA SER A 20 1.67 7.78 -21.16
C SER A 20 0.22 7.68 -20.71
N ARG A 21 -0.58 8.71 -21.01
CA ARG A 21 -2.02 8.69 -20.77
C ARG A 21 -2.76 7.57 -21.49
N SER A 22 -2.21 7.05 -22.59
CA SER A 22 -2.77 5.87 -23.26
C SER A 22 -2.60 4.60 -22.43
N GLU A 23 -1.56 4.55 -21.57
CA GLU A 23 -1.29 3.43 -20.67
C GLU A 23 -1.97 3.59 -19.32
N LEU A 24 -2.06 4.80 -18.76
CA LEU A 24 -2.74 5.05 -17.48
C LEU A 24 -3.45 6.40 -17.49
N ARG A 25 -4.74 6.40 -17.12
CA ARG A 25 -5.53 7.58 -16.79
C ARG A 25 -5.95 7.49 -15.33
N LEU A 26 -5.33 8.30 -14.45
CA LEU A 26 -5.65 8.32 -13.02
C LEU A 26 -7.13 8.58 -12.74
N ASP A 27 -7.73 9.54 -13.43
CA ASP A 27 -9.14 9.92 -13.29
C ASP A 27 -10.10 8.77 -13.63
N LEU A 28 -9.82 8.06 -14.72
CA LEU A 28 -10.65 6.93 -15.16
C LEU A 28 -10.37 5.64 -14.38
N THR A 29 -9.18 5.51 -13.79
CA THR A 29 -8.77 4.28 -13.08
C THR A 29 -9.08 4.35 -11.58
N LEU A 30 -8.75 5.46 -10.92
CA LEU A 30 -8.89 5.58 -9.46
C LEU A 30 -10.32 5.95 -9.03
N GLY A 31 -11.10 6.60 -9.91
CA GLY A 31 -12.47 7.02 -9.64
C GLY A 31 -13.56 6.01 -10.02
N CYS A 32 -13.22 4.90 -10.69
CA CYS A 32 -14.22 4.00 -11.30
C CYS A 32 -14.79 2.92 -10.36
N GLY A 33 -14.43 2.94 -9.06
CA GLY A 33 -14.95 1.98 -8.07
C GLY A 33 -14.17 0.66 -7.99
N GLN A 34 -12.99 0.57 -8.62
CA GLN A 34 -12.05 -0.53 -8.39
C GLN A 34 -11.44 -0.46 -6.98
N SER A 35 -10.97 0.72 -6.59
CA SER A 35 -10.50 1.04 -5.25
C SER A 35 -11.35 2.17 -4.66
N PHE A 36 -11.42 2.23 -3.33
CA PHE A 36 -12.17 3.24 -2.58
C PHE A 36 -11.26 4.15 -1.74
N ARG A 37 -9.94 4.00 -1.92
CA ARG A 37 -8.88 4.57 -1.08
C ARG A 37 -8.23 5.82 -1.66
N TRP A 38 -8.68 6.26 -2.83
CA TRP A 38 -8.17 7.44 -3.53
C TRP A 38 -9.19 8.57 -3.51
N ARG A 39 -8.71 9.82 -3.47
CA ARG A 39 -9.49 11.05 -3.58
C ARG A 39 -8.76 12.00 -4.50
N GLU A 40 -9.50 12.72 -5.33
CA GLU A 40 -8.97 13.92 -5.96
C GLU A 40 -8.90 15.04 -4.90
N THR A 41 -7.68 15.43 -4.53
CA THR A 41 -7.37 16.42 -3.47
C THR A 41 -6.90 17.76 -4.03
N GLY A 42 -6.69 17.83 -5.34
CA GLY A 42 -6.43 19.03 -6.14
C GLY A 42 -6.66 18.71 -7.61
N ASP A 43 -6.59 19.71 -8.49
CA ASP A 43 -6.85 19.55 -9.93
C ASP A 43 -5.93 18.48 -10.55
N GLY A 44 -6.48 17.30 -10.88
CA GLY A 44 -5.71 16.16 -11.37
C GLY A 44 -4.74 15.51 -10.36
N HIS A 45 -4.87 15.82 -9.07
CA HIS A 45 -4.04 15.28 -7.99
C HIS A 45 -4.85 14.28 -7.16
N TRP A 46 -4.38 13.04 -7.13
CA TRP A 46 -5.02 11.93 -6.45
C TRP A 46 -4.23 11.50 -5.23
N THR A 47 -4.80 11.66 -4.04
CA THR A 47 -4.19 11.22 -2.77
C THR A 47 -4.87 9.95 -2.26
N GLY A 48 -4.08 8.97 -1.84
CA GLY A 48 -4.59 7.71 -1.33
C GLY A 48 -3.56 6.92 -0.54
N VAL A 49 -3.97 5.76 -0.06
CA VAL A 49 -3.11 4.87 0.74
C VAL A 49 -2.84 3.60 -0.05
N MET A 50 -1.58 3.22 -0.15
CA MET A 50 -1.13 2.01 -0.84
C MET A 50 0.17 1.52 -0.19
N GLY A 51 0.27 0.23 0.12
CA GLY A 51 1.48 -0.37 0.68
C GLY A 51 1.93 0.25 2.01
N GLY A 52 0.98 0.58 2.91
CA GLY A 52 1.26 1.19 4.21
C GLY A 52 1.77 2.63 4.14
N ARG A 53 1.58 3.33 3.01
CA ARG A 53 2.05 4.69 2.77
C ARG A 53 0.95 5.55 2.20
N VAL A 54 1.01 6.85 2.48
CA VAL A 54 0.19 7.85 1.80
C VAL A 54 0.93 8.32 0.57
N TRP A 55 0.22 8.40 -0.55
CA TRP A 55 0.72 8.81 -1.85
C TRP A 55 -0.08 10.00 -2.35
N THR A 56 0.54 10.89 -3.10
CA THR A 56 -0.16 11.80 -4.02
C THR A 56 0.38 11.56 -5.41
N LEU A 57 -0.53 11.32 -6.36
CA LEU A 57 -0.25 11.02 -7.76
C LEU A 57 -0.83 12.12 -8.64
N THR A 58 -0.10 12.50 -9.68
CA THR A 58 -0.63 13.33 -10.76
C THR A 58 0.07 12.94 -12.07
N GLN A 59 -0.39 13.43 -13.23
CA GLN A 59 0.14 12.98 -14.51
C GLN A 59 0.19 14.11 -15.56
N THR A 60 1.27 14.14 -16.33
CA THR A 60 1.35 14.86 -17.62
C THR A 60 0.87 13.93 -18.74
N ASP A 61 1.21 14.20 -19.99
CA ASP A 61 0.81 13.34 -21.13
C ASP A 61 1.61 12.03 -21.21
N ASP A 62 2.87 12.05 -20.76
CA ASP A 62 3.86 10.98 -20.89
C ASP A 62 4.47 10.51 -19.56
N THR A 63 4.12 11.15 -18.45
CA THR A 63 4.77 10.95 -17.15
C THR A 63 3.75 10.87 -16.02
N LEU A 64 3.87 9.83 -15.20
CA LEU A 64 3.22 9.72 -13.90
C LEU A 64 4.14 10.32 -12.84
N TRP A 65 3.66 11.34 -12.12
CA TRP A 65 4.35 11.98 -11.01
C TRP A 65 3.78 11.48 -9.69
N TYR A 66 4.66 11.25 -8.71
CA TYR A 66 4.26 10.78 -7.40
C TYR A 66 5.07 11.43 -6.27
N HIS A 67 4.41 11.53 -5.12
CA HIS A 67 4.99 11.98 -3.86
C HIS A 67 4.51 11.05 -2.73
N THR A 68 5.43 10.54 -1.92
CA THR A 68 5.12 9.72 -0.74
C THR A 68 5.31 10.52 0.54
N TYR A 69 4.44 10.30 1.52
CA TYR A 69 4.59 10.91 2.84
C TYR A 69 5.19 9.86 3.77
N ASN A 70 6.38 10.14 4.31
CA ASN A 70 6.99 9.28 5.31
C ASN A 70 6.12 9.26 6.57
N SER A 71 5.73 8.06 7.00
CA SER A 71 5.25 7.86 8.37
C SER A 71 6.44 8.10 9.32
N PRO A 72 6.30 8.88 10.41
CA PRO A 72 7.34 8.92 11.42
C PRO A 72 7.56 7.49 11.92
N ASN A 73 8.77 6.95 11.70
CA ASN A 73 9.17 5.61 12.13
C ASN A 73 8.63 5.31 13.53
N THR A 74 7.80 4.27 13.65
CA THR A 74 7.60 3.55 14.91
C THR A 74 8.89 2.79 15.24
N THR A 75 9.95 3.51 15.55
CA THR A 75 11.12 3.02 16.28
C THR A 75 11.05 3.61 17.67
N ALA A 76 10.17 3.03 18.48
CA ALA A 76 10.16 3.20 19.93
C ALA A 76 9.98 1.82 20.57
N GLU A 77 10.80 0.85 20.18
CA GLU A 77 11.11 -0.28 21.06
C GLU A 77 12.21 0.17 22.03
N GLY A 78 11.93 -0.04 23.32
CA GLY A 78 12.48 0.74 24.41
C GLY A 78 13.96 0.52 24.70
N ASP A 79 14.67 1.65 24.87
CA ASP A 79 15.94 1.73 25.58
C ASP A 79 15.69 1.44 27.07
N GLY A 80 15.62 0.16 27.41
CA GLY A 80 15.61 -0.37 28.77
C GLY A 80 16.99 -0.25 29.42
N ARG A 81 17.50 0.97 29.60
CA ARG A 81 18.69 1.23 30.44
C ARG A 81 18.36 1.04 31.92
N LYS A 82 18.42 -0.22 32.37
CA LYS A 82 18.58 -0.53 33.80
C LYS A 82 19.95 -0.05 34.27
N ARG A 83 19.94 0.96 35.16
CA ARG A 83 21.10 1.43 35.92
C ARG A 83 21.62 0.31 36.83
N LYS A 84 22.95 0.15 36.83
CA LYS A 84 23.73 -0.80 37.65
C LYS A 84 23.67 -0.49 39.15
N ALA A 85 23.62 -1.56 39.94
CA ALA A 85 24.35 -1.78 41.19
C ALA A 85 24.49 -3.31 41.31
N GLY A 86 25.60 -3.97 41.61
CA GLY A 86 26.97 -3.65 41.98
C GLY A 86 27.49 -4.92 42.66
N ALA A 87 28.59 -5.52 42.18
CA ALA A 87 29.38 -6.49 42.94
C ALA A 87 30.69 -6.83 42.21
N LEU A 88 31.80 -6.60 42.90
CA LEU A 88 33.16 -7.06 42.62
C LEU A 88 33.26 -8.60 42.63
N LEU A 89 34.24 -9.16 41.91
CA LEU A 89 35.40 -9.89 42.46
C LEU A 89 36.30 -10.51 41.36
N GLN A 90 37.61 -10.19 41.44
CA GLN A 90 38.85 -10.98 41.21
C GLN A 90 38.98 -11.85 39.94
N GLY A 91 39.98 -11.69 39.05
CA GLY A 91 41.44 -11.96 39.19
C GLY A 91 41.75 -13.17 38.27
N SER A 92 42.76 -13.29 37.39
CA SER A 92 44.19 -13.00 37.43
C SER A 92 44.85 -13.22 36.05
N LYS A 93 45.90 -12.44 35.81
CA LYS A 93 47.14 -12.59 34.99
C LYS A 93 47.38 -13.82 34.08
N GLY A 94 47.94 -13.54 32.89
CA GLY A 94 48.87 -14.41 32.16
C GLY A 94 49.47 -13.71 30.92
N SER A 95 50.80 -13.65 30.81
CA SER A 95 51.56 -12.89 29.81
C SER A 95 52.21 -13.76 28.73
N GLY A 96 52.50 -13.21 27.54
CA GLY A 96 53.76 -13.52 26.84
C GLY A 96 53.75 -13.71 25.31
N LYS A 97 54.51 -12.82 24.64
CA LYS A 97 55.38 -13.00 23.45
C LYS A 97 54.82 -13.06 22.01
N ARG A 98 55.18 -12.00 21.25
CA ARG A 98 55.82 -11.91 19.91
C ARG A 98 55.65 -13.09 18.93
N SER A 99 55.21 -12.81 17.69
CA SER A 99 56.08 -12.69 16.48
C SER A 99 55.32 -12.48 15.16
N LYS A 100 55.93 -11.67 14.27
CA LYS A 100 55.95 -11.64 12.78
C LYS A 100 54.65 -11.83 11.98
N GLY A 101 54.36 -10.83 11.14
CA GLY A 101 53.22 -10.80 10.23
C GLY A 101 53.43 -11.39 8.85
N VAL A 102 52.35 -11.36 8.06
CA VAL A 102 52.27 -11.52 6.61
C VAL A 102 50.97 -10.84 6.12
N LYS A 103 51.15 -9.98 5.11
CA LYS A 103 50.30 -9.54 3.98
C LYS A 103 48.80 -9.27 4.15
N GLU A 104 48.47 -8.08 3.65
CA GLU A 104 47.18 -7.57 3.17
C GLU A 104 46.43 -8.60 2.31
N GLN A 105 45.16 -8.80 2.67
CA GLN A 105 44.11 -9.22 1.77
C GLN A 105 42.88 -8.43 2.20
N GLU A 106 42.52 -7.41 1.43
CA GLU A 106 41.25 -6.71 1.56
C GLU A 106 40.17 -7.70 1.13
N ASP A 107 39.62 -8.43 2.09
CA ASP A 107 38.35 -9.12 1.92
C ASP A 107 37.28 -8.04 1.75
N GLU A 108 36.87 -7.80 0.50
CA GLU A 108 35.62 -7.10 0.20
C GLU A 108 34.47 -7.91 0.81
N GLU A 109 34.11 -7.57 2.05
CA GLU A 109 32.81 -7.87 2.64
C GLU A 109 31.72 -7.51 1.62
N PRO A 110 30.77 -8.41 1.33
CA PRO A 110 29.73 -8.14 0.34
C PRO A 110 28.93 -6.94 0.83
N VAL A 111 29.07 -5.83 0.12
CA VAL A 111 28.30 -4.60 0.35
C VAL A 111 26.84 -5.00 0.32
N ALA A 112 26.22 -5.05 1.51
CA ALA A 112 24.80 -5.24 1.64
C ALA A 112 24.13 -4.12 0.86
N VAL A 113 23.63 -4.45 -0.33
CA VAL A 113 22.87 -3.53 -1.18
C VAL A 113 21.60 -3.22 -0.41
N THR A 114 21.66 -2.18 0.41
CA THR A 114 20.47 -1.53 0.93
C THR A 114 19.69 -1.07 -0.29
N PRO A 115 18.46 -1.56 -0.53
CA PRO A 115 17.76 -1.20 -1.75
C PRO A 115 17.47 0.29 -1.69
N ASP A 116 17.86 1.00 -2.75
CA ASP A 116 17.52 2.39 -2.99
C ASP A 116 16.01 2.57 -2.71
N PRO A 117 15.61 3.42 -1.74
CA PRO A 117 14.21 3.62 -1.40
C PRO A 117 13.36 4.01 -2.63
N ASP A 118 13.99 4.59 -3.64
CA ASP A 118 13.37 5.03 -4.90
C ASP A 118 12.91 3.84 -5.73
N ARG A 119 13.72 2.78 -5.80
CA ARG A 119 13.35 1.55 -6.51
C ARG A 119 12.16 0.84 -5.89
N LYS A 120 12.05 0.87 -4.54
CA LYS A 120 10.92 0.23 -3.84
C LYS A 120 9.58 0.90 -4.15
N GLU A 121 9.56 2.22 -4.27
CA GLU A 121 8.34 2.98 -4.56
C GLU A 121 7.88 2.79 -6.01
N GLU A 122 8.83 2.84 -6.94
CA GLU A 122 8.57 2.54 -8.35
C GLU A 122 8.08 1.10 -8.55
N ASP A 123 8.66 0.11 -7.86
CA ASP A 123 8.21 -1.28 -7.90
C ASP A 123 6.77 -1.43 -7.40
N LEU A 124 6.39 -0.71 -6.33
CA LEU A 124 5.01 -0.71 -5.82
C LEU A 124 4.03 -0.12 -6.83
N LEU A 125 4.38 0.99 -7.50
CA LEU A 125 3.54 1.59 -8.54
C LEU A 125 3.42 0.68 -9.76
N ASN A 126 4.53 0.08 -10.20
CA ASN A 126 4.56 -0.87 -11.30
C ASN A 126 3.68 -2.08 -11.04
N ASP A 127 3.70 -2.62 -9.81
CA ASP A 127 2.85 -3.73 -9.40
C ASP A 127 1.38 -3.31 -9.30
N TYR A 128 1.08 -2.25 -8.56
CA TYR A 128 -0.29 -1.81 -8.28
C TYR A 128 -1.06 -1.40 -9.53
N PHE A 129 -0.43 -0.67 -10.45
CA PHE A 129 -1.04 -0.31 -11.73
C PHE A 129 -0.78 -1.35 -12.83
N GLN A 130 -0.04 -2.43 -12.54
CA GLN A 130 0.32 -3.49 -13.50
C GLN A 130 1.02 -2.95 -14.76
N LEU A 131 1.92 -1.97 -14.61
CA LEU A 131 2.50 -1.21 -15.73
C LEU A 131 3.38 -2.02 -16.68
N LYS A 132 3.75 -3.25 -16.30
CA LYS A 132 4.47 -4.20 -17.16
C LYS A 132 3.58 -4.82 -18.25
N VAL A 133 2.26 -4.85 -18.05
CA VAL A 133 1.30 -5.26 -19.08
C VAL A 133 1.13 -4.11 -20.05
N LYS A 134 1.29 -4.29 -21.37
CA LYS A 134 1.11 -3.20 -22.33
C LYS A 134 -0.37 -3.02 -22.66
N LEU A 135 -0.98 -1.94 -22.19
CA LEU A 135 -2.42 -1.72 -22.35
C LEU A 135 -2.79 -1.49 -23.81
N GLY A 136 -1.93 -0.81 -24.58
CA GLY A 136 -2.13 -0.61 -26.03
C GLY A 136 -2.27 -1.90 -26.83
N ASP A 137 -1.52 -2.95 -26.48
CA ASP A 137 -1.59 -4.25 -27.13
C ASP A 137 -2.96 -4.90 -26.86
N LEU A 138 -3.43 -4.85 -25.61
CA LEU A 138 -4.75 -5.35 -25.21
C LEU A 138 -5.89 -4.58 -25.89
N TYR A 139 -5.81 -3.25 -25.95
CA TYR A 139 -6.83 -2.43 -26.62
C TYR A 139 -6.92 -2.75 -28.11
N SER A 140 -5.79 -3.04 -28.74
CA SER A 140 -5.73 -3.45 -30.15
C SER A 140 -6.41 -4.81 -30.33
N GLU A 141 -6.05 -5.80 -29.52
CA GLU A 141 -6.66 -7.14 -29.55
C GLU A 141 -8.18 -7.10 -29.31
N TRP A 142 -8.62 -6.39 -28.26
CA TRP A 142 -10.04 -6.25 -27.95
C TRP A 142 -10.80 -5.49 -29.05
N GLY A 143 -10.19 -4.46 -29.64
CA GLY A 143 -10.78 -3.71 -30.74
C GLY A 143 -10.88 -4.51 -32.05
N GLU A 144 -9.97 -5.46 -32.28
CA GLU A 144 -10.07 -6.40 -33.40
C GLU A 144 -11.19 -7.42 -33.18
N ALA A 145 -11.37 -7.88 -31.95
CA ALA A 145 -12.41 -8.85 -31.59
C ALA A 145 -13.82 -8.24 -31.48
N ASP A 146 -13.94 -6.98 -31.07
CA ASP A 146 -15.22 -6.30 -30.82
C ASP A 146 -15.27 -4.88 -31.44
N PRO A 147 -16.07 -4.66 -32.49
CA PRO A 147 -16.30 -3.35 -33.09
C PRO A 147 -16.89 -2.31 -32.12
N HIS A 148 -17.70 -2.74 -31.16
CA HIS A 148 -18.25 -1.84 -30.14
C HIS A 148 -17.13 -1.34 -29.23
N PHE A 149 -16.31 -2.24 -28.69
CA PHE A 149 -15.12 -1.86 -27.93
C PHE A 149 -14.23 -0.92 -28.73
N LYS A 150 -13.91 -1.23 -29.99
CA LYS A 150 -13.07 -0.38 -30.87
C LYS A 150 -13.57 1.06 -30.97
N SER A 151 -14.90 1.25 -31.02
CA SER A 151 -15.50 2.59 -31.10
C SER A 151 -15.33 3.42 -29.83
N ILE A 152 -15.26 2.75 -28.67
CA ILE A 152 -15.18 3.39 -27.34
C ILE A 152 -13.73 3.51 -26.86
N ALA A 153 -12.85 2.60 -27.28
CA ALA A 153 -11.45 2.51 -26.88
C ALA A 153 -10.67 3.81 -27.09
N ASN A 154 -10.99 4.58 -28.14
CA ASN A 154 -10.34 5.87 -28.41
C ASN A 154 -10.82 7.01 -27.49
N ILE A 155 -11.98 6.85 -26.85
CA ILE A 155 -12.58 7.83 -25.93
C ILE A 155 -12.07 7.58 -24.51
N PHE A 156 -12.06 6.31 -24.08
CA PHE A 156 -11.64 5.88 -22.75
C PHE A 156 -10.34 5.09 -22.84
N THR A 157 -9.23 5.77 -23.08
CA THR A 157 -7.88 5.18 -23.04
C THR A 157 -7.33 5.14 -21.62
N GLY A 158 -6.30 4.32 -21.38
CA GLY A 158 -5.58 4.32 -20.10
C GLY A 158 -6.36 3.75 -18.91
N VAL A 159 -7.50 3.10 -19.12
CA VAL A 159 -8.27 2.47 -18.04
C VAL A 159 -7.62 1.15 -17.66
N ARG A 160 -7.00 1.08 -16.48
CA ARG A 160 -6.25 -0.08 -16.00
C ARG A 160 -6.97 -0.85 -14.91
N MET A 161 -6.65 -2.14 -14.80
CA MET A 161 -7.01 -2.96 -13.64
C MET A 161 -5.97 -2.81 -12.53
N LEU A 162 -6.42 -2.45 -11.32
CA LEU A 162 -5.54 -2.34 -10.15
C LEU A 162 -5.23 -3.70 -9.52
N ARG A 163 -3.97 -3.92 -9.12
CA ARG A 163 -3.52 -5.09 -8.36
C ARG A 163 -3.53 -4.79 -6.86
N GLN A 164 -4.71 -4.79 -6.28
CA GLN A 164 -4.92 -4.41 -4.88
C GLN A 164 -4.46 -5.47 -3.88
N ASP A 165 -4.18 -5.05 -2.63
CA ASP A 165 -3.96 -5.99 -1.51
C ASP A 165 -5.20 -6.89 -1.34
N PRO A 166 -5.04 -8.23 -1.20
CA PRO A 166 -6.18 -9.15 -1.11
C PRO A 166 -7.13 -8.87 0.06
N ALA A 167 -6.61 -8.47 1.22
CA ALA A 167 -7.44 -8.19 2.37
C ALA A 167 -8.19 -6.86 2.16
N GLU A 168 -7.48 -5.79 1.78
CA GLU A 168 -8.13 -4.51 1.46
C GLU A 168 -9.23 -4.68 0.40
N CYS A 169 -8.95 -5.42 -0.67
CA CYS A 169 -9.90 -5.71 -1.73
C CYS A 169 -11.13 -6.47 -1.17
N LEU A 170 -10.93 -7.62 -0.54
CA LEU A 170 -12.01 -8.46 -0.01
C LEU A 170 -12.95 -7.67 0.92
N PHE A 171 -12.39 -7.00 1.93
CA PHE A 171 -13.21 -6.32 2.94
C PHE A 171 -13.85 -5.03 2.39
N SER A 172 -13.20 -4.35 1.44
CA SER A 172 -13.83 -3.25 0.71
C SER A 172 -15.02 -3.74 -0.12
N PHE A 173 -14.90 -4.87 -0.81
CA PHE A 173 -15.97 -5.42 -1.65
C PHE A 173 -17.13 -6.01 -0.84
N ILE A 174 -16.90 -6.49 0.39
CA ILE A 174 -18.02 -6.82 1.31
C ILE A 174 -18.92 -5.60 1.52
N CYS A 175 -18.36 -4.38 1.48
CA CYS A 175 -19.10 -3.12 1.67
C CYS A 175 -19.95 -2.68 0.45
N THR A 176 -19.80 -3.30 -0.72
CA THR A 176 -20.38 -2.80 -2.00
C THR A 176 -21.78 -3.31 -2.30
N SER A 177 -22.17 -4.48 -1.76
CA SER A 177 -23.47 -5.10 -2.02
C SER A 177 -24.62 -4.12 -1.78
N ASN A 178 -25.50 -3.88 -2.77
CA ASN A 178 -26.60 -2.91 -2.70
C ASN A 178 -26.16 -1.53 -2.14
N ASN A 179 -25.18 -0.91 -2.82
CA ASN A 179 -24.55 0.34 -2.41
C ASN A 179 -24.07 1.14 -3.65
N HIS A 180 -23.58 2.36 -3.46
CA HIS A 180 -23.01 3.18 -4.54
C HIS A 180 -21.65 3.75 -4.15
N ILE A 181 -20.82 4.08 -5.16
CA ILE A 181 -19.38 4.38 -5.00
C ILE A 181 -19.12 5.39 -3.88
N SER A 182 -19.81 6.55 -3.89
CA SER A 182 -19.62 7.59 -2.87
C SER A 182 -19.85 7.10 -1.43
N ARG A 183 -20.92 6.31 -1.20
CA ARG A 183 -21.19 5.75 0.13
C ARG A 183 -20.19 4.67 0.52
N ILE A 184 -19.81 3.79 -0.40
CA ILE A 184 -18.79 2.75 -0.14
C ILE A 184 -17.47 3.41 0.25
N GLN A 185 -17.09 4.43 -0.50
CA GLN A 185 -15.90 5.23 -0.30
C GLN A 185 -15.85 5.86 1.11
N GLY A 186 -16.96 6.43 1.58
CA GLY A 186 -17.06 6.92 2.95
C GLY A 186 -17.09 5.80 4.02
N MET A 187 -17.66 4.64 3.71
CA MET A 187 -17.63 3.47 4.61
C MET A 187 -16.21 2.97 4.80
N VAL A 188 -15.47 2.71 3.71
CA VAL A 188 -14.08 2.24 3.78
C VAL A 188 -13.19 3.26 4.49
N GLU A 189 -13.40 4.56 4.30
CA GLU A 189 -12.69 5.60 5.03
C GLU A 189 -12.92 5.51 6.56
N ARG A 190 -14.18 5.40 7.00
CA ARG A 190 -14.51 5.22 8.43
C ARG A 190 -13.97 3.91 9.00
N LEU A 191 -13.97 2.84 8.20
CA LEU A 191 -13.38 1.55 8.58
C LEU A 191 -11.91 1.72 8.94
N CYS A 192 -11.14 2.33 8.04
CA CYS A 192 -9.71 2.57 8.24
C CYS A 192 -9.43 3.56 9.37
N GLN A 193 -10.22 4.63 9.52
CA GLN A 193 -10.06 5.57 10.63
C GLN A 193 -10.32 4.94 12.00
N SER A 194 -11.24 3.96 12.07
CA SER A 194 -11.64 3.36 13.34
C SER A 194 -10.74 2.19 13.75
N LEU A 195 -10.25 1.41 12.79
CA LEU A 195 -9.56 0.14 13.05
C LEU A 195 -8.16 0.04 12.41
N GLY A 196 -7.78 1.01 11.58
CA GLY A 196 -6.51 1.04 10.87
C GLY A 196 -5.40 1.75 11.64
N THR A 197 -4.16 1.42 11.34
CA THR A 197 -2.99 2.10 11.93
C THR A 197 -2.88 3.53 11.39
N PRO A 198 -2.79 4.57 12.23
CA PRO A 198 -2.57 5.94 11.75
C PRO A 198 -1.25 6.07 10.97
N LEU A 199 -1.28 6.75 9.83
CA LEU A 199 -0.10 6.98 8.97
C LEU A 199 0.38 8.42 9.05
N CYS A 200 -0.49 9.36 8.67
CA CYS A 200 -0.21 10.80 8.78
C CYS A 200 -1.51 11.61 8.71
N GLN A 201 -1.40 12.91 8.95
CA GLN A 201 -2.46 13.87 8.73
C GLN A 201 -2.00 14.91 7.71
N LEU A 202 -2.80 15.08 6.66
CA LEU A 202 -2.60 16.09 5.62
C LEU A 202 -3.77 17.07 5.67
N ASP A 203 -3.46 18.34 5.89
CA ASP A 203 -4.46 19.38 6.16
C ASP A 203 -5.38 18.96 7.33
N GLN A 204 -6.67 18.74 7.05
CA GLN A 204 -7.67 18.28 8.04
C GLN A 204 -8.02 16.79 7.89
N THR A 205 -7.34 16.06 7.01
CA THR A 205 -7.64 14.67 6.67
C THR A 205 -6.63 13.74 7.32
N SER A 206 -7.12 12.82 8.15
CA SER A 206 -6.31 11.78 8.80
C SER A 206 -6.28 10.50 7.97
N TYR A 207 -5.10 10.11 7.51
CA TYR A 207 -4.87 8.91 6.74
C TYR A 207 -4.45 7.76 7.65
N HIS A 208 -5.11 6.62 7.49
CA HIS A 208 -4.86 5.39 8.22
C HIS A 208 -4.64 4.28 7.21
N ASP A 209 -3.83 3.28 7.58
CA ASP A 209 -3.67 2.06 6.80
C ASP A 209 -4.96 1.22 6.81
N PHE A 210 -5.03 0.20 5.96
CA PHE A 210 -6.15 -0.74 6.02
C PHE A 210 -6.07 -1.57 7.31
N PRO A 211 -7.21 -1.86 7.99
CA PRO A 211 -7.19 -2.65 9.21
C PRO A 211 -6.60 -4.05 9.00
N SER A 212 -5.80 -4.49 9.97
CA SER A 212 -5.31 -5.88 9.97
C SER A 212 -6.45 -6.87 10.19
N LEU A 213 -6.25 -8.13 9.78
CA LEU A 213 -7.21 -9.21 10.05
C LEU A 213 -7.53 -9.34 11.55
N HIS A 214 -6.52 -9.18 12.42
CA HIS A 214 -6.71 -9.24 13.86
C HIS A 214 -7.59 -8.10 14.37
N ALA A 215 -7.37 -6.88 13.86
CA ALA A 215 -8.19 -5.72 14.20
C ALA A 215 -9.64 -5.90 13.72
N LEU A 216 -9.87 -6.51 12.56
CA LEU A 216 -11.20 -6.79 12.03
C LEU A 216 -11.93 -7.93 12.76
N ALA A 217 -11.19 -8.93 13.24
CA ALA A 217 -11.78 -10.13 13.84
C ALA A 217 -12.23 -9.92 15.30
N ASP A 218 -11.82 -8.84 15.96
CA ASP A 218 -12.15 -8.59 17.37
C ASP A 218 -13.68 -8.62 17.63
N ASN A 219 -14.07 -9.12 18.81
CA ASN A 219 -15.47 -9.36 19.14
C ASN A 219 -16.29 -8.06 19.26
N SER A 220 -15.65 -6.93 19.51
CA SER A 220 -16.30 -5.62 19.58
C SER A 220 -16.57 -4.99 18.21
N VAL A 221 -15.94 -5.49 17.14
CA VAL A 221 -15.94 -4.85 15.82
C VAL A 221 -17.32 -4.84 15.18
N GLU A 222 -18.10 -5.92 15.29
CA GLU A 222 -19.44 -5.93 14.68
C GLU A 222 -20.31 -4.81 15.26
N ALA A 223 -20.32 -4.64 16.59
CA ALA A 223 -21.09 -3.58 17.23
C ALA A 223 -20.59 -2.19 16.80
N CYS A 224 -19.28 -1.97 16.84
CA CYS A 224 -18.65 -0.73 16.39
C CYS A 224 -19.03 -0.37 14.94
N LEU A 225 -18.96 -1.33 14.01
CA LEU A 225 -19.30 -1.08 12.61
C LEU A 225 -20.80 -0.85 12.40
N ARG A 226 -21.68 -1.42 13.24
CA ARG A 226 -23.11 -1.11 13.20
C ARG A 226 -23.36 0.35 13.55
N ASP A 227 -22.70 0.86 14.59
CA ASP A 227 -22.79 2.26 15.01
C ASP A 227 -22.24 3.21 13.93
N LEU A 228 -21.24 2.78 13.16
CA LEU A 228 -20.68 3.51 12.02
C LEU A 228 -21.50 3.40 10.71
N GLY A 229 -22.66 2.74 10.76
CA GLY A 229 -23.63 2.68 9.67
C GLY A 229 -23.36 1.61 8.61
N PHE A 230 -22.60 0.55 8.93
CA PHE A 230 -22.35 -0.56 8.01
C PHE A 230 -23.55 -1.51 7.85
N GLY A 231 -24.51 -1.44 8.78
CA GLY A 231 -25.71 -2.26 8.78
C GLY A 231 -25.38 -3.75 8.89
N TYR A 232 -26.04 -4.59 8.09
CA TYR A 232 -25.83 -6.03 8.11
C TYR A 232 -24.40 -6.45 7.72
N ARG A 233 -23.69 -5.61 6.95
CA ARG A 233 -22.32 -5.90 6.47
C ARG A 233 -21.30 -5.92 7.60
N ALA A 234 -21.58 -5.25 8.73
CA ALA A 234 -20.74 -5.28 9.92
C ALA A 234 -20.43 -6.72 10.37
N ARG A 235 -21.45 -7.58 10.37
CA ARG A 235 -21.32 -9.00 10.69
C ARG A 235 -20.40 -9.72 9.70
N PHE A 236 -20.57 -9.48 8.40
CA PHE A 236 -19.76 -10.13 7.37
C PHE A 236 -18.29 -9.74 7.47
N LEU A 237 -18.00 -8.46 7.69
CA LEU A 237 -16.62 -7.98 7.88
C LEU A 237 -15.94 -8.71 9.06
N GLN A 238 -16.57 -8.71 10.23
CA GLN A 238 -15.99 -9.32 11.43
C GLN A 238 -15.87 -10.85 11.30
N GLN A 239 -16.92 -11.52 10.82
CA GLN A 239 -16.94 -12.98 10.72
C GLN A 239 -16.01 -13.51 9.63
N SER A 240 -15.89 -12.83 8.48
CA SER A 240 -14.91 -13.21 7.46
C SER A 240 -13.48 -13.06 7.97
N ALA A 241 -13.16 -11.98 8.69
CA ALA A 241 -11.84 -11.82 9.30
C ALA A 241 -11.54 -12.92 10.32
N ARG A 242 -12.52 -13.25 11.18
CA ARG A 242 -12.41 -14.35 12.14
C ARG A 242 -12.20 -15.70 11.46
N GLN A 243 -12.98 -16.01 10.43
CA GLN A 243 -12.88 -17.27 9.69
C GLN A 243 -11.52 -17.43 8.98
N ILE A 244 -10.97 -16.34 8.44
CA ILE A 244 -9.65 -16.37 7.80
C ILE A 244 -8.55 -16.63 8.84
N LEU A 245 -8.62 -16.01 10.02
CA LEU A 245 -7.65 -16.26 11.08
C LEU A 245 -7.76 -17.66 11.66
N ASP A 246 -8.97 -18.10 11.99
CA ASP A 246 -9.20 -19.34 12.75
C ASP A 246 -9.07 -20.58 11.86
N SER A 247 -9.51 -20.50 10.60
CA SER A 247 -9.59 -21.67 9.71
C SER A 247 -8.58 -21.67 8.57
N HIS A 248 -7.91 -20.53 8.30
CA HIS A 248 -7.12 -20.37 7.07
C HIS A 248 -5.81 -19.59 7.28
N SER A 249 -4.87 -20.06 8.11
CA SER A 249 -3.50 -19.51 8.24
C SER A 249 -3.33 -17.97 8.14
N GLY A 250 -4.36 -17.21 8.53
CA GLY A 250 -4.47 -15.76 8.38
C GLY A 250 -4.13 -15.21 6.98
N HIS A 251 -3.29 -14.17 6.98
CA HIS A 251 -2.94 -13.40 5.78
C HIS A 251 -2.25 -14.23 4.69
N GLN A 252 -1.51 -15.28 5.08
CA GLN A 252 -0.78 -16.12 4.12
C GLN A 252 -1.70 -16.88 3.18
N TRP A 253 -2.88 -17.32 3.66
CA TRP A 253 -3.86 -17.98 2.81
C TRP A 253 -4.38 -17.05 1.72
N LEU A 254 -4.83 -15.84 2.09
CA LEU A 254 -5.29 -14.84 1.13
C LEU A 254 -4.24 -14.49 0.07
N GLN A 255 -2.97 -14.34 0.49
CA GLN A 255 -1.88 -14.10 -0.46
C GLN A 255 -1.63 -15.31 -1.37
N GLY A 256 -1.71 -16.52 -0.82
CA GLY A 256 -1.56 -17.76 -1.56
C GLY A 256 -2.59 -17.93 -2.68
N LEU A 257 -3.81 -17.41 -2.51
CA LEU A 257 -4.86 -17.47 -3.55
C LEU A 257 -4.47 -16.73 -4.84
N ARG A 258 -3.55 -15.76 -4.79
CA ARG A 258 -3.05 -15.09 -6.02
C ARG A 258 -2.35 -16.05 -6.98
N SER A 259 -1.81 -17.14 -6.47
CA SER A 259 -1.13 -18.18 -7.26
C SER A 259 -2.03 -19.38 -7.53
N ALA A 260 -3.24 -19.41 -6.95
CA ALA A 260 -4.20 -20.49 -7.17
C ALA A 260 -4.90 -20.33 -8.54
N PRO A 261 -5.33 -21.42 -9.19
CA PRO A 261 -6.18 -21.35 -10.37
C PRO A 261 -7.48 -20.60 -10.08
N TYR A 262 -7.99 -19.85 -11.06
CA TYR A 262 -9.19 -19.00 -10.91
C TYR A 262 -10.41 -19.72 -10.30
N LEU A 263 -10.68 -20.97 -10.70
CA LEU A 263 -11.82 -21.72 -10.17
C LEU A 263 -11.64 -22.20 -8.71
N GLN A 264 -10.41 -22.19 -8.20
CA GLN A 264 -10.09 -22.60 -6.84
C GLN A 264 -9.99 -21.40 -5.89
N ALA A 265 -9.61 -20.23 -6.40
CA ALA A 265 -9.59 -18.96 -5.68
C ALA A 265 -11.00 -18.43 -5.45
#